data_AF-A0A6B2DRY4-F1
#
_entry.id   AF-A0A6B2DRY4-F1
#
_cell.length_a   1.000
_cell.length_b   1.000
_cell.length_c   1.000
_cell.angle_alpha   90.00
_cell.angle_beta   90.00
_cell.angle_gamma   90.00
#
_symmetry.space_group_name_H-M   'P 1'
#
loop_
_entity.id
_entity.type
_entity.pdbx_description
1 polymer ?
#
loop_
_entity_poly.entity_id
_entity_poly.type
_entity_poly.pdbx_seq_one_letter_code
_entity_poly.pdbx_strand_id
1 'polypeptide(L)'
;LPAGARPGLPVEVHVAEPDPIAPAAQVAAWLEAAMRAGADARVHTYPGIGHFYTDADGPDHDPAAAALTGERVLEFLRRSAPGSA
;
A
#
# COMPACT_ATOMS: atom_id res chain seq x y z
N LEU A 1 -7.59 -11.62 -2.87
CA LEU A 1 -6.16 -11.98 -2.78
C LEU A 1 -5.87 -13.09 -3.79
N PRO A 2 -4.64 -13.19 -4.32
CA PRO A 2 -4.26 -14.30 -5.21
C PRO A 2 -4.47 -15.65 -4.52
N ALA A 3 -4.77 -16.67 -5.31
CA ALA A 3 -4.85 -18.05 -4.83
C ALA A 3 -3.50 -18.44 -4.19
N GLY A 4 -3.53 -18.96 -2.95
CA GLY A 4 -2.33 -19.33 -2.20
C GLY A 4 -1.83 -18.27 -1.19
N ALA A 5 -2.55 -17.17 -0.98
CA ALA A 5 -2.25 -16.27 0.14
C ALA A 5 -2.38 -17.02 1.48
N ARG A 6 -1.27 -17.08 2.24
CA ARG A 6 -1.26 -17.71 3.56
C ARG A 6 -1.91 -16.80 4.62
N PRO A 7 -2.56 -17.37 5.64
CA PRO A 7 -2.94 -16.61 6.83
C PRO A 7 -1.71 -15.90 7.43
N GLY A 8 -1.92 -14.68 7.93
CA GLY A 8 -0.87 -13.83 8.49
C GLY A 8 0.11 -13.28 7.44
N LEU A 9 -0.14 -13.44 6.14
CA LEU A 9 0.68 -12.79 5.11
C LEU A 9 0.61 -11.27 5.28
N PRO A 10 1.73 -10.57 5.57
CA PRO A 10 1.71 -9.12 5.70
C PRO A 10 1.65 -8.48 4.31
N VAL A 11 0.75 -7.51 4.13
CA VAL A 11 0.53 -6.81 2.86
C VAL A 11 0.28 -5.33 3.12
N GLU A 12 0.96 -4.45 2.39
CA GLU A 12 0.70 -3.00 2.42
C GLU A 12 0.26 -2.50 1.05
N VAL A 13 -0.71 -1.58 1.05
CA VAL A 13 -1.15 -0.82 -0.12
C VAL A 13 -0.90 0.66 0.14
N HIS A 14 -0.31 1.35 -0.83
CA HIS A 14 -0.07 2.79 -0.80
C HIS A 14 -0.84 3.44 -1.94
N VAL A 15 -1.72 4.39 -1.62
CA VAL A 15 -2.67 4.96 -2.61
C VAL A 15 -2.84 6.46 -2.42
N ALA A 16 -2.93 7.19 -3.53
CA ALA A 16 -3.30 8.59 -3.49
C ALA A 16 -4.75 8.77 -3.02
N GLU A 17 -5.10 9.94 -2.49
CA GLU A 17 -6.46 10.26 -2.05
C GLU A 17 -6.83 11.71 -2.42
N PRO A 18 -7.74 11.93 -3.38
CA PRO A 18 -8.48 10.93 -4.16
C PRO A 18 -7.62 10.28 -5.26
N ASP A 19 -7.96 9.05 -5.63
CA ASP A 19 -7.35 8.33 -6.77
C ASP A 19 -8.46 7.78 -7.69
N PRO A 20 -8.61 8.30 -8.92
CA PRO A 20 -9.62 7.81 -9.87
C PRO A 20 -9.37 6.38 -10.36
N ILE A 21 -8.13 5.91 -10.32
CA ILE A 21 -7.73 4.56 -10.75
C ILE A 21 -7.91 3.56 -9.61
N ALA A 22 -7.71 4.00 -8.36
CA ALA A 22 -7.97 3.22 -7.15
C ALA A 22 -8.97 3.93 -6.20
N PRO A 23 -10.27 3.98 -6.54
CA PRO A 23 -11.25 4.68 -5.73
C PRO A 23 -11.33 4.15 -4.29
N ALA A 24 -11.60 5.04 -3.32
CA ALA A 24 -11.65 4.69 -1.90
C ALA A 24 -12.57 3.50 -1.58
N ALA A 25 -13.72 3.40 -2.25
CA ALA A 25 -14.64 2.26 -2.08
C ALA A 25 -14.03 0.92 -2.54
N GLN A 26 -13.25 0.93 -3.62
CA GLN A 26 -12.55 -0.27 -4.11
C GLN A 26 -11.42 -0.67 -3.16
N VAL A 27 -10.65 0.31 -2.65
CA VAL A 27 -9.59 0.07 -1.67
C VAL A 27 -10.15 -0.50 -0.37
N ALA A 28 -11.27 0.05 0.12
CA ALA A 28 -11.96 -0.46 1.29
C ALA A 28 -12.48 -1.90 1.09
N ALA A 29 -13.12 -2.17 -0.06
CA ALA A 29 -13.60 -3.52 -0.39
C ALA A 29 -12.45 -4.54 -0.48
N TRP A 30 -11.29 -4.12 -1.00
CA TRP A 30 -10.09 -4.93 -1.04
C TRP A 30 -9.56 -5.25 0.37
N LEU A 31 -9.46 -4.24 1.24
CA LEU A 31 -8.97 -4.42 2.62
C LEU A 31 -9.84 -5.42 3.38
N GLU A 32 -11.16 -5.25 3.29
CA GLU A 32 -12.15 -6.17 3.87
C GLU A 32 -11.99 -7.61 3.34
N ALA A 33 -11.77 -7.79 2.04
CA ALA A 33 -11.53 -9.10 1.46
C ALA A 33 -10.19 -9.71 1.91
N ALA A 34 -9.15 -8.89 2.07
CA ALA A 34 -7.85 -9.36 2.55
C ALA A 34 -7.91 -9.80 4.02
N MET A 35 -8.59 -9.03 4.87
CA MET A 35 -8.81 -9.38 6.27
C MET A 35 -9.63 -10.66 6.43
N ARG A 36 -10.72 -10.83 5.64
CA ARG A 36 -11.50 -12.09 5.64
C ARG A 36 -10.70 -13.31 5.21
N ALA A 37 -9.72 -13.11 4.33
CA ALA A 37 -8.80 -14.16 3.91
C ALA A 37 -7.65 -14.40 4.92
N GLY A 38 -7.61 -13.66 6.03
CA GLY A 38 -6.65 -13.82 7.10
C GLY A 38 -5.30 -13.14 6.87
N ALA A 39 -5.18 -12.21 5.92
CA ALA A 39 -3.95 -11.44 5.74
C ALA A 39 -3.77 -10.35 6.82
N ASP A 40 -2.52 -10.00 7.15
CA ASP A 40 -2.18 -8.80 7.91
C ASP A 40 -2.04 -7.62 6.94
N ALA A 41 -3.19 -7.12 6.46
CA ALA A 41 -3.26 -6.10 5.43
C ALA A 41 -3.35 -4.69 6.02
N ARG A 42 -2.63 -3.74 5.42
CA ARG A 42 -2.67 -2.30 5.78
C ARG A 42 -2.81 -1.43 4.54
N VAL A 43 -3.49 -0.30 4.69
CA VAL A 43 -3.64 0.72 3.65
C VAL A 43 -3.06 2.04 4.15
N HIS A 44 -2.25 2.67 3.32
CA HIS A 44 -1.70 4.01 3.52
C HIS A 44 -2.25 4.94 2.44
N THR A 45 -2.99 5.97 2.85
CA THR A 45 -3.49 7.00 1.92
C THR A 45 -2.62 8.25 1.99
N TYR A 46 -2.58 8.99 0.87
CA TYR A 46 -1.77 10.19 0.69
C TYR A 46 -2.63 11.30 0.09
N PRO A 47 -3.03 12.31 0.86
CA PRO A 47 -4.05 13.26 0.45
C PRO A 47 -3.52 14.29 -0.56
N GLY A 48 -4.35 14.62 -1.56
CA GLY A 48 -4.13 15.75 -2.46
C GLY A 48 -3.10 15.53 -3.57
N ILE A 49 -2.73 14.29 -3.84
CA ILE A 49 -1.70 13.92 -4.85
C ILE A 49 -2.25 12.97 -5.93
N GLY A 50 -1.50 12.81 -7.02
CA GLY A 50 -1.89 11.98 -8.17
C GLY A 50 -1.48 10.50 -8.05
N HIS A 51 -1.97 9.66 -8.96
CA HIS A 51 -1.79 8.20 -8.90
C HIS A 51 -0.32 7.79 -8.99
N PHE A 52 0.45 8.43 -9.88
CA PHE A 52 1.86 8.12 -10.12
C PHE A 52 2.81 8.97 -9.27
N TYR A 53 2.43 9.33 -8.04
CA TYR A 53 3.24 10.23 -7.19
C TYR A 53 4.65 9.74 -6.87
N THR A 54 4.90 8.43 -6.97
CA THR A 54 6.22 7.83 -6.77
C THR A 54 7.12 7.89 -8.01
N ASP A 55 6.60 8.26 -9.18
CA ASP A 55 7.36 8.41 -10.41
C ASP A 55 8.04 9.78 -10.44
N ALA A 56 9.37 9.81 -10.28
CA ALA A 56 10.15 11.06 -10.20
C ALA A 56 10.18 11.86 -11.51
N ASP A 57 9.93 11.22 -12.65
CA ASP A 57 9.91 11.85 -13.97
C ASP A 57 8.48 12.23 -14.41
N GLY A 58 7.48 11.88 -13.60
CA GLY A 58 6.06 12.02 -13.90
C GLY A 58 5.45 13.36 -13.45
N PRO A 59 4.33 13.79 -14.08
CA PRO A 59 3.65 15.03 -13.73
C PRO A 59 2.94 14.99 -12.36
N ASP A 60 2.68 13.79 -11.84
CA ASP A 60 2.02 13.57 -10.55
C ASP A 60 3.00 13.49 -9.38
N HIS A 61 4.32 13.58 -9.65
CA HIS A 61 5.36 13.35 -8.65
C HIS A 61 5.16 14.23 -7.42
N ASP A 62 5.10 13.59 -6.26
CA ASP A 62 5.17 14.27 -4.97
C ASP A 62 6.37 13.74 -4.17
N PRO A 63 7.46 14.52 -4.05
CA PRO A 63 8.67 14.08 -3.36
C PRO A 63 8.45 13.66 -1.90
N ALA A 64 7.53 14.30 -1.18
CA ALA A 64 7.28 14.03 0.22
C ALA A 64 6.52 12.72 0.41
N ALA A 65 5.46 12.49 -0.37
CA ALA A 65 4.71 11.26 -0.39
C ALA A 65 5.57 10.09 -0.90
N ALA A 66 6.37 10.30 -1.95
CA ALA A 66 7.29 9.29 -2.47
C ALA A 66 8.33 8.87 -1.44
N ALA A 67 8.96 9.83 -0.73
CA ALA A 67 9.91 9.54 0.34
C ALA A 67 9.24 8.75 1.49
N LEU A 68 8.06 9.19 1.94
CA LEU A 68 7.32 8.51 3.00
C LEU A 68 6.88 7.10 2.62
N THR A 69 6.48 6.88 1.35
CA THR A 69 6.23 5.54 0.81
C THR A 69 7.49 4.68 0.87
N GLY A 70 8.64 5.22 0.45
CA GLY A 70 9.92 4.52 0.54
C GLY A 70 10.27 4.12 1.98
N GLU A 71 10.15 5.02 2.94
CA GLU A 71 10.41 4.75 4.36
C GLU A 71 9.53 3.61 4.90
N ARG A 72 8.22 3.66 4.61
CA ARG A 72 7.26 2.64 5.04
C ARG A 72 7.56 1.27 4.42
N VAL A 73 7.86 1.23 3.12
CA VAL A 73 8.21 0.00 2.41
C VAL A 73 9.49 -0.61 2.97
N LEU A 74 10.52 0.20 3.22
CA LEU A 74 11.76 -0.31 3.83
C LEU A 74 11.51 -0.88 5.22
N GLU A 75 10.69 -0.23 6.03
CA GLU A 75 10.31 -0.75 7.35
C GLU A 75 9.48 -2.03 7.26
N PHE A 76 8.54 -2.10 6.32
CA PHE A 76 7.79 -3.31 5.98
C PHE A 76 8.69 -4.47 5.61
N LEU A 77 9.71 -4.23 4.78
CA LEU A 77 10.64 -5.27 4.38
C LEU A 77 11.51 -5.73 5.55
N ARG A 78 11.96 -4.82 6.42
CA ARG A 78 12.73 -5.16 7.63
C ARG A 78 11.95 -6.07 8.57
N ARG A 79 10.68 -5.75 8.85
CA ARG A 79 9.84 -6.57 9.75
C ARG A 79 9.37 -7.88 9.11
N SER A 80 9.27 -7.92 7.78
CA SER A 80 8.76 -9.10 7.05
C SER A 80 9.88 -10.04 6.58
N ALA A 81 11.14 -9.65 6.74
CA ALA A 81 12.28 -10.48 6.41
C ALA A 81 12.31 -11.73 7.32
N PRO A 82 12.68 -12.91 6.77
CA PRO A 82 12.84 -14.11 7.59
C PRO A 82 13.90 -13.88 8.67
N GLY A 83 13.52 -14.09 9.94
CA GLY A 83 14.42 -13.93 11.09
C GLY A 83 14.24 -12.64 11.91
N SER A 84 13.33 -11.75 11.49
CA SER A 84 12.90 -10.62 12.32
C SER A 84 11.86 -11.12 13.33
N ALA A 85 12.27 -11.26 14.58
CA ALA A 85 11.42 -11.55 15.74
C ALA A 85 11.12 -10.26 16.52
#